data_AF-A0A1D8JKH9-F1
#
_entry.id   AF-A0A1D8JKH9-F1
#
_cell.length_a   1.000
_cell.length_b   1.000
_cell.length_c   1.000
_cell.angle_alpha   90.00
_cell.angle_beta   90.00
_cell.angle_gamma   90.00
#
_symmetry.space_group_name_H-M   'P 1'
#
loop_
_entity.id
_entity.type
_entity.pdbx_description
1 polymer ?
#
loop_
_entity_poly.entity_id
_entity_poly.type
_entity_poly.pdbx_seq_one_letter_code
_entity_poly.pdbx_strand_id
1 'polypeptide(L)'
;MSPDEEERYASFTKDLNLEHLKGLKPKSVAKMYVQAILDKKYEVQYALYTDREEAVQWSKEEDQSIPESDRGTIEQNRKLFNNIGKGEFIQISDYEGYIEYDSGEGISGFQMIKNDDGIWQVAFMPIQ
;
A
#
# COMPACT_ATOMS: atom_id res chain seq x y z
N MET A 1 -5.81 2.43 -13.12
CA MET A 1 -4.95 3.48 -12.56
C MET A 1 -4.77 4.53 -13.66
N SER A 2 -3.89 5.54 -13.56
CA SER A 2 -3.48 6.29 -14.76
C SER A 2 -2.48 5.48 -15.60
N PRO A 3 -2.24 5.78 -16.89
CA PRO A 3 -1.24 5.07 -17.68
C PRO A 3 0.18 5.08 -17.08
N ASP A 4 0.63 6.21 -16.52
CA ASP A 4 1.93 6.32 -15.83
C ASP A 4 1.98 5.45 -14.55
N GLU A 5 0.89 5.45 -13.76
CA GLU A 5 0.78 4.56 -12.59
C GLU A 5 0.86 3.08 -13.03
N GLU A 6 0.22 2.71 -14.14
CA GLU A 6 0.23 1.32 -14.64
C GLU A 6 1.62 0.89 -15.15
N GLU A 7 2.33 1.76 -15.86
CA GLU A 7 3.70 1.50 -16.34
C GLU A 7 4.68 1.32 -15.18
N ARG A 8 4.60 2.19 -14.17
CA ARG A 8 5.45 2.12 -12.98
C ARG A 8 5.15 0.89 -12.14
N TYR A 9 3.86 0.56 -11.96
CA TYR A 9 3.46 -0.68 -11.28
C TYR A 9 3.94 -1.92 -12.06
N ALA A 10 3.85 -1.92 -13.38
CA ALA A 10 4.34 -3.00 -14.22
C ALA A 10 5.87 -3.16 -14.16
N SER A 11 6.61 -2.06 -13.98
CA SER A 11 8.08 -2.11 -13.79
C SER A 11 8.43 -2.61 -12.40
N PHE A 12 7.80 -2.04 -11.36
CA PHE A 12 7.96 -2.47 -9.97
C PHE A 12 7.62 -3.95 -9.77
N THR A 13 6.55 -4.47 -10.38
CA THR A 13 6.17 -5.89 -10.22
C THR A 13 7.14 -6.88 -10.88
N LYS A 14 8.05 -6.44 -11.75
CA LYS A 14 9.04 -7.31 -12.39
C LYS A 14 10.26 -7.56 -11.53
N ASP A 15 10.70 -6.56 -10.76
CA ASP A 15 11.97 -6.60 -10.02
C ASP A 15 11.85 -6.15 -8.55
N LEU A 16 10.68 -5.70 -8.12
CA LEU A 16 10.36 -5.17 -6.79
C LEU A 16 11.23 -3.98 -6.39
N ASN A 17 11.80 -3.27 -7.36
CA ASN A 17 12.66 -2.12 -7.10
C ASN A 17 11.84 -0.86 -6.84
N LEU A 18 11.90 -0.34 -5.62
CA LEU A 18 11.18 0.86 -5.19
C LEU A 18 11.51 2.11 -6.01
N GLU A 19 12.67 2.19 -6.66
CA GLU A 19 13.03 3.35 -7.48
C GLU A 19 12.02 3.61 -8.62
N HIS A 20 11.30 2.58 -9.10
CA HIS A 20 10.20 2.76 -10.07
C HIS A 20 9.05 3.62 -9.52
N LEU A 21 8.90 3.66 -8.19
CA LEU A 21 7.87 4.40 -7.47
C LEU A 21 8.32 5.81 -7.07
N LYS A 22 9.58 6.18 -7.33
CA LYS A 22 10.12 7.49 -6.95
C LYS A 22 9.32 8.63 -7.58
N GLY A 23 8.97 9.61 -6.76
CA GLY A 23 8.17 10.78 -7.17
C GLY A 23 6.66 10.51 -7.27
N LEU A 24 6.19 9.29 -7.05
CA LEU A 24 4.77 9.01 -6.95
C LEU A 24 4.16 9.63 -5.70
N LYS A 25 2.91 10.09 -5.84
CA LYS A 25 2.12 10.57 -4.71
C LYS A 25 1.66 9.38 -3.85
N PRO A 26 1.42 9.56 -2.55
CA PRO A 26 0.96 8.49 -1.65
C PRO A 26 -0.26 7.73 -2.21
N LYS A 27 -1.21 8.46 -2.80
CA LYS A 27 -2.42 7.86 -3.40
C LYS A 27 -2.13 6.90 -4.55
N SER A 28 -1.09 7.15 -5.33
CA SER A 28 -0.69 6.27 -6.43
C SER A 28 -0.15 4.96 -5.88
N VAL A 29 0.72 5.02 -4.87
CA VAL A 29 1.27 3.82 -4.18
C VAL A 29 0.15 3.02 -3.50
N ALA A 30 -0.79 3.70 -2.83
CA ALA A 30 -1.94 3.02 -2.21
C ALA A 30 -2.81 2.27 -3.22
N LYS A 31 -3.06 2.83 -4.42
CA LYS A 31 -3.78 2.11 -5.48
C LYS A 31 -3.02 0.86 -5.93
N MET A 32 -1.69 0.93 -6.05
CA MET A 32 -0.85 -0.20 -6.43
C MET A 32 -0.92 -1.30 -5.37
N TYR A 33 -0.88 -0.93 -4.09
CA TYR A 33 -1.02 -1.85 -2.97
C TYR A 33 -2.37 -2.58 -3.02
N VAL A 34 -3.47 -1.84 -3.22
CA VAL A 34 -4.79 -2.43 -3.38
C VAL A 34 -4.86 -3.33 -4.61
N GLN A 35 -4.25 -2.94 -5.73
CA GLN A 35 -4.19 -3.79 -6.92
C GLN A 35 -3.44 -5.10 -6.64
N ALA A 36 -2.34 -5.07 -5.89
CA ALA A 36 -1.59 -6.26 -5.52
C ALA A 36 -2.45 -7.23 -4.67
N ILE A 37 -3.26 -6.70 -3.75
CA ILE A 37 -4.24 -7.49 -2.99
C ILE A 37 -5.27 -8.14 -3.92
N LEU A 38 -5.88 -7.36 -4.81
CA LEU A 38 -6.93 -7.86 -5.72
C LEU A 38 -6.39 -8.92 -6.70
N ASP A 39 -5.11 -8.80 -7.08
CA ASP A 39 -4.40 -9.76 -7.93
C ASP A 39 -3.81 -10.95 -7.15
N LYS A 40 -3.94 -10.97 -5.81
CA LYS A 40 -3.31 -11.94 -4.90
C LYS A 40 -1.78 -12.05 -5.06
N LYS A 41 -1.13 -10.94 -5.39
CA LYS A 41 0.34 -10.82 -5.52
C LYS A 41 0.95 -10.46 -4.17
N TYR A 42 0.95 -11.40 -3.22
CA TYR A 42 1.38 -11.14 -1.84
C TYR A 42 2.83 -10.63 -1.74
N GLU A 43 3.72 -11.13 -2.60
CA GLU A 43 5.11 -10.64 -2.64
C GLU A 43 5.20 -9.16 -3.07
N VAL A 44 4.40 -8.76 -4.05
CA VAL A 44 4.31 -7.35 -4.50
C VAL A 44 3.66 -6.49 -3.42
N GLN A 45 2.61 -7.01 -2.77
CA GLN A 45 1.95 -6.35 -1.64
C GLN A 45 2.95 -6.07 -0.52
N TYR A 46 3.73 -7.09 -0.10
CA TYR A 46 4.72 -6.93 0.95
C TYR A 46 5.82 -5.93 0.59
N ALA A 47 6.30 -5.96 -0.66
CA ALA A 47 7.31 -5.01 -1.13
C ALA A 47 6.83 -3.54 -1.17
N LEU A 48 5.52 -3.29 -1.05
CA LEU A 48 4.95 -1.95 -0.94
C LEU A 48 4.81 -1.46 0.52
N TYR A 49 5.01 -2.34 1.51
CA TYR A 49 5.17 -1.90 2.89
C TYR A 49 6.47 -1.12 3.06
N THR A 50 6.52 -0.28 4.09
CA THR A 50 7.70 0.52 4.39
C THR A 50 8.91 -0.34 4.71
N ASP A 51 10.08 0.07 4.22
CA ASP A 51 11.37 -0.53 4.56
C ASP A 51 12.13 0.26 5.64
N ARG A 52 11.50 1.31 6.20
CA ARG A 52 12.03 2.08 7.32
C ARG A 52 12.10 1.20 8.57
N GLU A 53 13.31 0.95 9.07
CA GLU A 53 13.59 -0.03 10.12
C GLU A 53 12.70 0.13 11.37
N GLU A 54 12.46 1.36 11.83
CA GLU A 54 11.65 1.62 13.03
C GLU A 54 10.15 1.38 12.85
N ALA A 55 9.68 1.22 11.60
CA ALA A 55 8.28 1.05 11.25
C ALA A 55 7.95 -0.36 10.72
N VAL A 56 8.95 -1.19 10.42
CA VAL A 56 8.76 -2.58 10.02
C VAL A 56 8.18 -3.38 11.18
N GLN A 57 7.06 -4.07 10.94
CA GLN A 57 6.37 -4.85 11.99
C GLN A 57 6.60 -6.37 11.87
N TRP A 58 6.78 -6.89 10.66
CA TRP A 58 7.08 -8.30 10.42
C TRP A 58 7.92 -8.47 9.15
N SER A 59 8.61 -9.61 9.07
CA SER A 59 9.46 -10.00 7.94
C SER A 59 8.67 -10.55 6.75
N LYS A 60 9.35 -10.69 5.60
CA LYS A 60 8.74 -11.28 4.39
C LYS A 60 8.34 -12.73 4.62
N GLU A 61 9.18 -13.47 5.35
CA GLU A 61 8.95 -14.87 5.69
C GLU A 61 7.71 -15.01 6.60
N GLU A 62 7.55 -14.11 7.57
CA GLU A 62 6.36 -14.04 8.41
C GLU A 62 5.12 -13.71 7.58
N ASP A 63 5.18 -12.73 6.67
CA ASP A 63 4.07 -12.41 5.78
C ASP A 63 3.66 -13.64 4.96
N GLN A 64 4.62 -14.31 4.32
CA GLN A 64 4.36 -15.50 3.50
C GLN A 64 3.75 -16.67 4.29
N SER A 65 3.92 -16.70 5.62
CA SER A 65 3.30 -17.70 6.48
C SER A 65 1.81 -17.43 6.77
N ILE A 66 1.32 -16.21 6.49
CA ILE A 66 -0.09 -15.82 6.69
C ILE A 66 -0.98 -16.63 5.73
N PRO A 67 -1.92 -17.45 6.24
CA PRO A 67 -2.86 -18.19 5.42
C PRO A 67 -3.70 -17.27 4.53
N GLU A 68 -4.04 -17.73 3.32
CA GLU A 68 -4.90 -16.97 2.40
C GLU A 68 -6.27 -16.64 3.02
N SER A 69 -6.81 -17.51 3.89
CA SER A 69 -8.05 -17.27 4.64
C SER A 69 -8.00 -16.01 5.50
N ASP A 70 -6.80 -15.64 5.96
CA ASP A 70 -6.58 -14.57 6.94
C ASP A 70 -6.24 -13.25 6.23
N ARG A 71 -6.09 -13.27 4.90
CA ARG A 71 -5.81 -12.08 4.06
C ARG A 71 -7.08 -11.36 3.58
N GLY A 72 -8.24 -11.86 3.99
CA GLY A 72 -9.54 -11.37 3.58
C GLY A 72 -9.91 -11.74 2.14
N THR A 73 -11.20 -11.75 1.86
CA THR A 73 -11.74 -12.02 0.52
C THR A 73 -11.59 -10.80 -0.40
N ILE A 74 -11.66 -11.02 -1.72
CA ILE A 74 -11.68 -9.93 -2.70
C ILE A 74 -12.84 -8.96 -2.44
N GLU A 75 -14.01 -9.46 -2.02
CA GLU A 75 -15.17 -8.62 -1.73
C GLU A 75 -14.93 -7.72 -0.51
N GLN A 76 -14.39 -8.29 0.58
CA GLN A 76 -14.03 -7.54 1.78
C GLN A 76 -12.99 -6.45 1.47
N ASN A 77 -11.93 -6.81 0.75
CA ASN A 77 -10.88 -5.87 0.35
C ASN A 77 -11.42 -4.74 -0.56
N ARG A 78 -12.35 -5.05 -1.47
CA ARG A 78 -13.01 -4.02 -2.30
C ARG A 78 -13.85 -3.05 -1.48
N LYS A 79 -14.53 -3.52 -0.44
CA LYS A 79 -15.30 -2.66 0.47
C LYS A 79 -14.36 -1.80 1.32
N LEU A 80 -13.35 -2.43 1.94
CA LEU A 80 -12.39 -1.76 2.82
C LEU A 80 -11.65 -0.60 2.13
N PHE A 81 -11.22 -0.80 0.89
CA PHE A 81 -10.46 0.20 0.13
C PHE A 81 -11.30 0.94 -0.91
N ASN A 82 -12.63 0.85 -0.81
CA ASN A 82 -13.52 1.58 -1.70
C ASN A 82 -13.21 3.07 -1.65
N ASN A 83 -13.17 3.74 -2.81
CA ASN A 83 -12.83 5.16 -2.95
C ASN A 83 -11.44 5.61 -2.47
N ILE A 84 -10.52 4.73 -2.04
CA ILE A 84 -9.17 5.15 -1.58
C ILE A 84 -8.44 6.03 -2.61
N GLY A 85 -8.59 5.74 -3.90
CA GLY A 85 -8.00 6.54 -4.99
C GLY A 85 -8.57 7.96 -5.12
N LYS A 86 -9.75 8.21 -4.53
CA LYS A 86 -10.41 9.53 -4.46
C LYS A 86 -10.12 10.28 -3.16
N GLY A 87 -9.48 9.62 -2.18
CA GLY A 87 -9.18 10.20 -0.89
C GLY A 87 -8.27 11.43 -0.93
N GLU A 88 -8.14 12.09 0.21
CA GLU A 88 -7.24 13.21 0.45
C GLU A 88 -6.02 12.73 1.24
N PHE A 89 -4.82 13.15 0.85
CA PHE A 89 -3.62 12.84 1.62
C PHE A 89 -3.37 13.94 2.64
N ILE A 90 -3.34 13.55 3.91
CA ILE A 90 -3.08 14.43 5.05
C ILE A 90 -1.70 14.05 5.59
N GLN A 91 -0.73 14.94 5.39
CA GLN A 91 0.61 14.78 5.91
C GLN A 91 0.66 15.23 7.38
N ILE A 92 1.19 14.39 8.27
CA ILE A 92 1.23 14.65 9.72
C ILE A 92 2.64 14.99 10.21
N SER A 93 3.68 14.52 9.52
CA SER A 93 5.09 14.83 9.79
C SER A 93 5.88 14.86 8.47
N ASP A 94 7.20 15.03 8.52
CA ASP A 94 8.04 15.03 7.31
C ASP A 94 7.98 13.70 6.55
N TYR A 95 7.69 12.62 7.27
CA TYR A 95 7.71 11.27 6.75
C TYR A 95 6.44 10.45 6.98
N GLU A 96 5.45 10.96 7.69
CA GLU A 96 4.19 10.26 7.93
C GLU A 96 3.01 11.02 7.35
N GLY A 97 1.99 10.28 6.97
CA GLY A 97 0.69 10.80 6.65
C GLY A 97 -0.32 9.68 6.49
N TYR A 98 -1.54 10.03 6.14
CA TYR A 98 -2.56 9.05 5.80
C TYR A 98 -3.43 9.56 4.67
N ILE A 99 -4.02 8.63 3.94
CA ILE A 99 -5.07 8.93 2.98
C ILE A 99 -6.39 8.80 3.73
N GLU A 100 -7.11 9.91 3.87
CA GLU A 100 -8.48 9.93 4.36
C GLU A 100 -9.43 9.67 3.20
N TYR A 101 -10.34 8.71 3.36
CA TYR A 101 -11.32 8.37 2.33
C TYR A 101 -12.60 7.78 2.90
N ASP A 102 -13.72 7.98 2.22
CA ASP A 102 -15.01 7.36 2.57
C ASP A 102 -15.11 5.95 1.95
N SER A 103 -15.02 4.93 2.81
CA SER A 103 -15.16 3.53 2.41
C SER A 103 -16.60 3.15 2.02
N GLY A 104 -17.58 3.99 2.36
CA GLY A 104 -19.01 3.69 2.28
C GLY A 104 -19.59 3.13 3.58
N GLU A 105 -18.74 2.73 4.53
CA GLU A 105 -19.11 2.37 5.90
C GLU A 105 -18.66 3.45 6.92
N GLY A 106 -18.00 4.49 6.43
CA GLY A 106 -17.46 5.59 7.22
C GLY A 106 -16.13 6.10 6.68
N ILE A 107 -15.61 7.14 7.34
CA ILE A 107 -14.28 7.70 7.04
C ILE A 107 -13.21 6.74 7.55
N SER A 108 -12.33 6.35 6.64
CA SER A 108 -11.18 5.48 6.87
C SER A 108 -9.87 6.24 6.66
N GLY A 109 -8.84 5.87 7.41
CA GLY A 109 -7.48 6.36 7.24
C GLY A 109 -6.55 5.23 6.77
N PHE A 110 -5.79 5.46 5.70
CA PHE A 110 -4.78 4.54 5.20
C PHE A 110 -3.39 5.12 5.40
N GLN A 111 -2.63 4.56 6.35
CA GLN A 111 -1.36 5.11 6.79
C GLN A 111 -0.25 4.90 5.75
N MET A 112 0.54 5.95 5.55
CA MET A 112 1.64 6.01 4.60
C MET A 112 2.90 6.52 5.31
N ILE A 113 4.03 5.89 5.02
CA ILE A 113 5.35 6.26 5.56
C ILE A 113 6.28 6.51 4.39
N LYS A 114 6.99 7.63 4.41
CA LYS A 114 8.04 7.95 3.45
C LYS A 114 9.37 7.41 3.97
N ASN A 115 10.02 6.54 3.21
CA ASN A 115 11.32 6.01 3.60
C ASN A 115 12.45 7.04 3.44
N ASP A 116 13.68 6.62 3.75
CA ASP A 116 14.87 7.47 3.71
C ASP A 116 15.24 7.94 2.29
N ASP A 117 14.83 7.20 1.26
CA ASP A 117 14.99 7.59 -0.16
C ASP A 117 13.89 8.55 -0.66
N GLY A 118 12.96 8.93 0.23
CA GLY A 118 11.88 9.86 -0.07
C GLY A 118 10.69 9.22 -0.80
N ILE A 119 10.60 7.90 -0.81
CA ILE A 119 9.54 7.13 -1.48
C ILE A 119 8.43 6.83 -0.48
N TRP A 120 7.20 7.17 -0.84
CA TRP A 120 6.03 6.82 -0.03
C TRP A 120 5.72 5.34 -0.14
N GLN A 121 5.50 4.68 1.00
CA GLN A 121 5.15 3.28 1.14
C GLN A 121 4.01 3.13 2.15
N VAL A 122 3.42 1.95 2.19
CA VAL A 122 2.31 1.62 3.07
C VAL A 122 2.85 1.31 4.47
N ALA A 123 2.24 1.88 5.52
CA ALA A 123 2.54 1.44 6.87
C ALA A 123 2.00 0.03 7.10
N PHE A 124 2.70 -0.80 7.88
CA PHE A 124 2.21 -2.13 8.24
C PHE A 124 0.84 -2.04 8.91
N MET A 125 -0.16 -2.69 8.32
CA MET A 125 -1.53 -2.68 8.84
C MET A 125 -1.75 -3.86 9.79
N PRO A 126 -2.47 -3.71 10.92
CA PRO A 126 -2.75 -4.84 11.79
C PRO A 126 -3.39 -5.99 11.02
N ILE A 127 -2.85 -7.20 11.18
CA ILE A 127 -3.49 -8.42 10.70
C ILE A 127 -4.71 -8.64 11.62
N GLN A 128 -5.92 -8.59 11.06
CA GLN A 128 -7.18 -8.75 11.81
C GLN A 128 -7.65 -10.20 11.86
#